data_AF-A0A3A3HJR1-F1
#
_entry.id   AF-A0A3A3HJR1-F1
#
_cell.length_a   1.000
_cell.length_b   1.000
_cell.length_c   1.000
_cell.angle_alpha   90.00
_cell.angle_beta   90.00
_cell.angle_gamma   90.00
#
_symmetry.space_group_name_H-M   'P 1'
#
loop_
_entity.id
_entity.type
_entity.pdbx_description
1 polymer ?
#
loop_
_entity_poly.entity_id
_entity_poly.type
_entity_poly.pdbx_seq_one_letter_code
_entity_poly.pdbx_strand_id
1 'polypeptide(L)'
;MVKTPLASVLAKPIVPVPLYLRKFAVEVDYAPSYDAADNHEAMEDAIQEFQDALRRGFFAWAFLPSRQAAKLSLDWSGTKGFVLRGEAEGLHHNVLVAALRLVVNLHHTPAEAHESAKAALGGDADALSPRSIFSEIVTGIRIPVLEGTDGRVSARDSFEAYIADAEIAIPKSDLFADVTAPCEEDRLVVAADAISQAALDDVEDVFLRISDSGCFRSLSMIDELGGDAELFLRSVKGGHSELVIDDYGDEYYGLVELLNCLSSGRVTTLSVSNDE
;
A
#
# COMPACT_ATOMS: atom_id res chain seq x y z
N MET A 1 11.22 18.71 16.74
CA MET A 1 10.63 17.85 15.69
C MET A 1 11.16 18.35 14.36
N VAL A 2 11.94 17.52 13.67
CA VAL A 2 12.34 17.78 12.29
C VAL A 2 11.08 17.64 11.45
N LYS A 3 10.69 18.68 10.71
CA LYS A 3 9.57 18.57 9.76
C LYS A 3 9.98 17.56 8.70
N THR A 4 9.21 16.50 8.52
CA THR A 4 9.43 15.58 7.41
C THR A 4 9.27 16.35 6.09
N PRO A 5 10.05 16.03 5.04
CA PRO A 5 9.94 16.68 3.72
C PRO A 5 8.52 16.65 3.13
N LEU A 6 7.69 15.70 3.57
CA LEU A 6 6.29 15.53 3.19
C LEU A 6 5.35 16.58 3.80
N ALA A 7 5.65 17.11 5.00
CA ALA A 7 4.80 18.08 5.69
C ALA A 7 4.72 19.44 4.98
N SER A 8 5.58 19.71 4.00
CA SER A 8 5.53 20.91 3.15
C SER A 8 4.64 20.78 1.91
N VAL A 9 4.20 19.57 1.54
CA VAL A 9 3.57 19.28 0.24
C VAL A 9 2.03 19.36 0.24
N LEU A 10 1.36 19.66 1.37
CA LEU A 10 -0.11 19.76 1.41
C LEU A 10 -0.68 20.78 2.40
N ALA A 11 -1.71 21.51 1.96
CA ALA A 11 -2.83 21.91 2.81
C ALA A 11 -4.01 22.49 1.99
N LYS A 12 -5.00 21.66 1.67
CA LYS A 12 -6.39 22.13 1.62
C LYS A 12 -7.22 21.29 2.60
N PRO A 13 -8.24 21.89 3.25
CA PRO A 13 -8.82 21.37 4.48
C PRO A 13 -9.48 20.02 4.28
N ILE A 14 -9.35 19.18 5.30
CA ILE A 14 -9.86 17.81 5.33
C ILE A 14 -11.29 17.83 5.86
N VAL A 15 -12.20 17.27 5.07
CA VAL A 15 -13.49 16.78 5.55
C VAL A 15 -13.27 15.40 6.20
N PRO A 16 -14.09 15.00 7.20
CA PRO A 16 -14.02 13.67 7.78
C PRO A 16 -13.95 12.59 6.70
N VAL A 17 -12.99 11.67 6.81
CA VAL A 17 -12.76 10.63 5.81
C VAL A 17 -13.88 9.60 5.90
N PRO A 18 -14.66 9.34 4.85
CA PRO A 18 -15.59 8.22 4.87
C PRO A 18 -14.81 6.91 5.02
N LEU A 19 -15.28 6.03 5.90
CA LEU A 19 -14.62 4.74 6.14
C LEU A 19 -14.64 3.86 4.88
N TYR A 20 -15.71 3.95 4.12
CA TYR A 20 -15.90 3.27 2.84
C TYR A 20 -16.25 4.29 1.75
N LEU A 21 -15.45 4.30 0.70
CA LEU A 21 -15.46 5.27 -0.38
C LEU A 21 -16.31 4.75 -1.53
N ARG A 22 -17.18 5.63 -2.05
CA ARG A 22 -17.79 5.50 -3.37
C ARG A 22 -16.85 6.03 -4.45
N LYS A 23 -16.28 7.22 -4.22
CA LYS A 23 -15.42 7.92 -5.16
C LYS A 23 -14.31 8.64 -4.43
N PHE A 24 -13.15 8.70 -5.07
CA PHE A 24 -12.09 9.62 -4.67
C PHE A 24 -11.34 10.15 -5.88
N ALA A 25 -10.65 11.28 -5.68
CA ALA A 25 -9.64 11.75 -6.61
C ALA A 25 -8.43 12.28 -5.84
N VAL A 26 -7.24 11.99 -6.33
CA VAL A 26 -5.96 12.54 -5.88
C VAL A 26 -5.36 13.31 -7.04
N GLU A 27 -5.26 14.63 -6.92
CA GLU A 27 -4.53 15.48 -7.86
C GLU A 27 -3.11 15.67 -7.37
N VAL A 28 -2.14 15.55 -8.27
CA VAL A 28 -0.72 15.74 -8.01
C VAL A 28 -0.19 16.78 -8.98
N ASP A 29 0.45 17.83 -8.44
CA ASP A 29 1.07 18.91 -9.21
C ASP A 29 2.59 18.74 -9.21
N TYR A 30 3.20 18.67 -10.39
CA TYR A 30 4.66 18.59 -10.55
C TYR A 30 5.34 19.96 -10.63
N ALA A 31 6.62 19.99 -10.26
CA ALA A 31 7.49 21.12 -10.43
C ALA A 31 7.68 21.45 -11.92
N PRO A 32 7.71 22.74 -12.32
CA PRO A 32 7.88 23.10 -13.73
C PRO A 32 9.19 22.60 -14.38
N SER A 33 10.20 22.29 -13.56
CA SER A 33 11.52 21.79 -13.99
C SER A 33 11.56 20.27 -14.20
N TYR A 34 10.51 19.56 -13.83
CA TYR A 34 10.46 18.11 -13.92
C TYR A 34 9.84 17.67 -15.25
N ASP A 35 10.54 16.79 -15.96
CA ASP A 35 10.01 16.15 -17.16
C ASP A 35 9.31 14.85 -16.77
N ALA A 36 7.98 14.89 -16.81
CA ALA A 36 7.15 13.77 -16.40
C ALA A 36 7.18 12.60 -17.38
N ALA A 37 7.58 12.82 -18.64
CA ALA A 37 7.41 11.85 -19.71
C ALA A 37 8.06 10.49 -19.40
N ASP A 38 9.23 10.49 -18.75
CA ASP A 38 9.97 9.27 -18.40
C ASP A 38 9.28 8.43 -17.31
N ASN A 39 8.42 9.04 -16.50
CA ASN A 39 7.73 8.38 -15.39
C ASN A 39 6.25 8.10 -15.67
N HIS A 40 5.76 8.39 -16.88
CA HIS A 40 4.37 8.12 -17.25
C HIS A 40 4.09 6.60 -17.30
N GLU A 41 4.94 5.84 -17.98
CA GLU A 41 4.78 4.39 -18.14
C GLU A 41 4.79 3.67 -16.79
N ALA A 42 5.81 3.95 -15.95
CA ALA A 42 5.91 3.37 -14.61
C ALA A 42 4.69 3.69 -13.72
N MET A 43 4.14 4.91 -13.82
CA MET A 43 2.93 5.27 -13.10
C MET A 43 1.69 4.57 -13.66
N GLU A 44 1.54 4.49 -14.98
CA GLU A 44 0.42 3.79 -15.62
C GLU A 44 0.41 2.29 -15.26
N ASP A 45 1.57 1.65 -15.30
CA ASP A 45 1.76 0.24 -14.90
C ASP A 45 1.40 0.03 -13.43
N ALA A 46 1.93 0.86 -12.52
CA ALA A 46 1.64 0.75 -11.10
C ALA A 46 0.14 0.99 -10.79
N ILE A 47 -0.52 1.90 -11.50
CA ILE A 47 -1.98 2.11 -11.36
C ILE A 47 -2.76 0.90 -11.90
N GLN A 48 -2.28 0.26 -12.96
CA GLN A 48 -2.90 -0.96 -13.47
C GLN A 48 -2.75 -2.12 -12.46
N GLU A 49 -1.58 -2.29 -11.86
CA GLU A 49 -1.34 -3.28 -10.80
C GLU A 49 -2.22 -3.01 -9.57
N PHE A 50 -2.32 -1.74 -9.17
CA PHE A 50 -3.19 -1.34 -8.07
C PHE A 50 -4.66 -1.63 -8.38
N GLN A 51 -5.11 -1.37 -9.62
CA GLN A 51 -6.46 -1.72 -10.06
C GLN A 51 -6.72 -3.23 -9.97
N ASP A 52 -5.75 -4.05 -10.38
CA ASP A 52 -5.88 -5.50 -10.32
C ASP A 52 -5.95 -6.00 -8.87
N ALA A 53 -5.19 -5.39 -7.94
CA ALA A 53 -5.33 -5.64 -6.51
C ALA A 53 -6.75 -5.31 -5.99
N LEU A 54 -7.32 -4.16 -6.37
CA LEU A 54 -8.70 -3.82 -5.99
C LEU A 54 -9.70 -4.88 -6.46
N ARG A 55 -9.53 -5.39 -7.69
CA ARG A 55 -10.40 -6.42 -8.27
C ARG A 55 -10.26 -7.77 -7.58
N ARG A 56 -9.09 -8.09 -7.00
CA ARG A 56 -8.88 -9.29 -6.18
C ARG A 56 -9.49 -9.17 -4.79
N GLY A 57 -9.60 -7.95 -4.26
CA GLY A 57 -10.28 -7.67 -2.99
C GLY A 57 -9.41 -7.01 -1.94
N PHE A 58 -8.22 -6.54 -2.33
CA PHE A 58 -7.45 -5.61 -1.50
C PHE A 58 -8.30 -4.36 -1.23
N PHE A 59 -8.24 -3.84 0.00
CA PHE A 59 -9.02 -2.69 0.46
C PHE A 59 -10.55 -2.87 0.39
N ALA A 60 -11.05 -4.09 0.19
CA ALA A 60 -12.50 -4.34 0.17
C ALA A 60 -13.12 -4.40 1.58
N TRP A 61 -12.33 -4.89 2.56
CA TRP A 61 -12.76 -5.19 3.93
C TRP A 61 -14.15 -5.84 3.96
N ALA A 62 -14.98 -5.53 4.96
CA ALA A 62 -16.31 -6.12 5.09
C ALA A 62 -17.35 -5.57 4.09
N PHE A 63 -16.99 -4.66 3.19
CA PHE A 63 -17.97 -3.81 2.50
C PHE A 63 -17.58 -3.51 1.05
N LEU A 64 -17.52 -4.53 0.18
CA LEU A 64 -17.44 -4.32 -1.27
C LEU A 64 -18.38 -5.30 -1.98
N PRO A 65 -19.59 -4.86 -2.37
CA PRO A 65 -20.61 -5.75 -2.97
C PRO A 65 -20.17 -6.37 -4.30
N SER A 66 -19.30 -5.68 -5.05
CA SER A 66 -18.76 -6.16 -6.33
C SER A 66 -17.34 -5.66 -6.55
N ARG A 67 -16.34 -6.54 -6.36
CA ARG A 67 -14.91 -6.23 -6.54
C ARG A 67 -14.57 -5.87 -7.99
N GLN A 68 -15.23 -6.53 -8.94
CA GLN A 68 -15.05 -6.29 -10.38
C GLN A 68 -15.55 -4.92 -10.84
N ALA A 69 -16.35 -4.23 -10.03
CA ALA A 69 -16.82 -2.88 -10.32
C ALA A 69 -15.81 -1.78 -9.91
N ALA A 70 -14.75 -2.14 -9.17
CA ALA A 70 -13.71 -1.19 -8.80
C ALA A 70 -12.93 -0.73 -10.04
N LYS A 71 -12.73 0.59 -10.13
CA LYS A 71 -12.03 1.24 -11.22
C LYS A 71 -11.02 2.22 -10.66
N LEU A 72 -9.81 2.19 -11.22
CA LEU A 72 -8.86 3.28 -11.11
C LEU A 72 -8.64 3.87 -12.50
N SER A 73 -8.48 5.18 -12.57
CA SER A 73 -8.08 5.85 -13.82
C SER A 73 -7.08 6.95 -13.52
N LEU A 74 -6.14 7.11 -14.45
CA LEU A 74 -5.10 8.12 -14.40
C LEU A 74 -5.29 9.06 -15.57
N ASP A 75 -5.43 10.35 -15.29
CA ASP A 75 -5.51 11.39 -16.32
C ASP A 75 -4.35 12.37 -16.15
N TRP A 76 -3.47 12.43 -17.15
CA TRP A 76 -2.34 13.35 -17.18
C TRP A 76 -2.75 14.76 -17.58
N SER A 77 -2.16 15.77 -16.94
CA SER A 77 -2.29 17.19 -17.30
C SER A 77 -1.08 17.66 -18.11
N GLY A 78 -0.65 16.87 -19.10
CA GLY A 78 0.64 17.06 -19.75
C GLY A 78 1.78 16.95 -18.72
N THR A 79 2.72 17.90 -18.72
CA THR A 79 3.86 17.90 -17.78
C THR A 79 3.52 18.46 -16.40
N LYS A 80 2.28 18.90 -16.16
CA LYS A 80 1.91 19.57 -14.89
C LYS A 80 1.59 18.61 -13.75
N GLY A 81 1.57 17.31 -14.02
CA GLY A 81 1.17 16.26 -13.07
C GLY A 81 -0.04 15.49 -13.56
N PHE A 82 -0.79 14.89 -12.63
CA PHE A 82 -1.87 13.97 -12.96
C PHE A 82 -3.02 14.02 -11.96
N VAL A 83 -4.11 13.36 -12.34
CA VAL A 83 -5.23 13.09 -11.44
C VAL A 83 -5.53 11.60 -11.46
N LEU A 84 -5.36 10.96 -10.30
CA LEU A 84 -5.77 9.59 -10.04
C LEU A 84 -7.21 9.61 -9.52
N ARG A 85 -8.10 8.83 -10.13
CA ARG A 85 -9.50 8.68 -9.70
C ARG A 85 -9.77 7.24 -9.34
N GLY A 86 -10.56 7.04 -8.29
CA GLY A 86 -11.08 5.74 -7.93
C GLY A 86 -12.60 5.76 -7.78
N GLU A 87 -13.25 4.70 -8.24
CA GLU A 87 -14.70 4.50 -8.14
C GLU A 87 -15.01 3.03 -7.83
N ALA A 88 -15.69 2.79 -6.71
CA ALA A 88 -16.32 1.51 -6.39
C ALA A 88 -17.34 1.72 -5.25
N GLU A 89 -18.35 0.87 -5.10
CA GLU A 89 -19.30 0.99 -3.98
C GLU A 89 -18.74 0.36 -2.69
N GLY A 90 -17.70 0.96 -2.10
CA GLY A 90 -17.24 0.60 -0.76
C GLY A 90 -15.75 0.28 -0.59
N LEU A 91 -14.85 0.96 -1.31
CA LEU A 91 -13.41 0.80 -1.03
C LEU A 91 -13.10 1.30 0.38
N HIS A 92 -12.41 0.51 1.20
CA HIS A 92 -11.93 0.97 2.50
C HIS A 92 -11.00 2.17 2.32
N HIS A 93 -11.10 3.17 3.20
CA HIS A 93 -10.36 4.43 3.10
C HIS A 93 -8.84 4.27 2.98
N ASN A 94 -8.30 3.14 3.42
CA ASN A 94 -6.94 2.66 3.22
C ASN A 94 -6.46 2.72 1.76
N VAL A 95 -7.35 2.59 0.77
CA VAL A 95 -7.00 2.76 -0.63
C VAL A 95 -6.38 4.14 -0.91
N LEU A 96 -6.79 5.19 -0.19
CA LEU A 96 -6.19 6.53 -0.31
C LEU A 96 -4.78 6.58 0.27
N VAL A 97 -4.56 5.86 1.37
CA VAL A 97 -3.24 5.75 2.00
C VAL A 97 -2.26 5.09 1.04
N ALA A 98 -2.67 3.95 0.46
CA ALA A 98 -1.87 3.21 -0.51
C ALA A 98 -1.62 4.04 -1.78
N ALA A 99 -2.64 4.75 -2.29
CA ALA A 99 -2.47 5.67 -3.42
C ALA A 99 -1.44 6.75 -3.14
N LEU A 100 -1.49 7.40 -1.96
CA LEU A 100 -0.53 8.44 -1.61
C LEU A 100 0.89 7.88 -1.45
N ARG A 101 1.04 6.70 -0.83
CA ARG A 101 2.33 6.01 -0.70
C ARG A 101 2.92 5.64 -2.06
N LEU A 102 2.09 5.12 -2.95
CA LEU A 102 2.49 4.81 -4.32
C LEU A 102 3.06 6.05 -5.03
N VAL A 103 2.33 7.17 -4.98
CA VAL A 103 2.80 8.44 -5.58
C VAL A 103 4.14 8.87 -5.02
N VAL A 104 4.33 8.75 -3.70
CA VAL A 104 5.56 9.15 -3.03
C VAL A 104 6.73 8.25 -3.45
N ASN A 105 6.57 6.92 -3.39
CA ASN A 105 7.63 5.97 -3.69
C ASN A 105 8.03 5.97 -5.18
N LEU A 106 7.08 6.14 -6.10
CA LEU A 106 7.41 6.26 -7.54
C LEU A 106 8.22 7.53 -7.88
N HIS A 107 8.24 8.52 -6.99
CA HIS A 107 8.97 9.78 -7.18
C HIS A 107 10.12 9.97 -6.20
N HIS A 108 10.47 8.93 -5.43
CA HIS A 108 11.57 8.99 -4.49
C HIS A 108 12.46 7.76 -4.65
N THR A 109 13.73 8.00 -4.95
CA THR A 109 14.73 6.93 -4.98
C THR A 109 15.53 6.98 -3.68
N PRO A 110 15.56 5.92 -2.85
CA PRO A 110 16.45 5.83 -1.70
C PRO A 110 17.92 6.02 -2.09
N ALA A 111 18.73 6.66 -1.24
CA ALA A 111 20.14 6.90 -1.55
C ALA A 111 20.91 5.58 -1.73
N GLU A 112 20.63 4.61 -0.89
CA GLU A 112 21.25 3.28 -0.94
C GLU A 112 20.88 2.51 -2.20
N ALA A 113 19.62 2.61 -2.66
CA ALA A 113 19.17 2.03 -3.93
C ALA A 113 19.92 2.63 -5.12
N HIS A 114 20.09 3.95 -5.13
CA HIS A 114 20.81 4.64 -6.20
C HIS A 114 22.29 4.23 -6.26
N GLU A 115 22.98 4.19 -5.12
CA GLU A 115 24.38 3.76 -5.08
C GLU A 115 24.54 2.27 -5.39
N SER A 116 23.57 1.42 -5.01
CA SER A 116 23.55 0.01 -5.39
C SER A 116 23.38 -0.19 -6.90
N ALA A 117 22.46 0.54 -7.54
CA ALA A 117 22.27 0.51 -8.98
C ALA A 117 23.52 0.99 -9.73
N LYS A 118 24.13 2.07 -9.24
CA LYS A 118 25.40 2.61 -9.76
C LYS A 118 26.54 1.61 -9.63
N ALA A 119 26.64 0.91 -8.50
CA ALA A 119 27.64 -0.13 -8.30
C ALA A 119 27.42 -1.34 -9.23
N ALA A 120 26.16 -1.73 -9.46
CA ALA A 120 25.81 -2.82 -10.36
C ALA A 120 26.14 -2.51 -11.84
N LEU A 121 25.97 -1.25 -12.26
CA LEU A 121 26.31 -0.78 -13.62
C LEU A 121 27.82 -0.57 -13.84
N GLY A 122 28.60 -0.42 -12.77
CA GLY A 122 30.06 -0.36 -12.83
C GLY A 122 30.58 0.76 -13.72
N GLY A 123 31.17 0.39 -14.86
CA GLY A 123 31.74 1.35 -15.83
C GLY A 123 30.72 2.19 -16.58
N ASP A 124 29.46 1.75 -16.63
CA ASP A 124 28.34 2.41 -17.34
C ASP A 124 27.46 3.24 -16.37
N ALA A 125 27.96 3.53 -15.17
CA ALA A 125 27.24 4.26 -14.14
C ALA A 125 26.82 5.69 -14.55
N ASP A 126 27.45 6.27 -15.57
CA ASP A 126 27.10 7.56 -16.15
C ASP A 126 25.80 7.52 -16.98
N ALA A 127 25.32 6.33 -17.35
CA ALA A 127 24.01 6.15 -17.99
C ALA A 127 22.83 6.14 -17.00
N LEU A 128 23.10 6.06 -15.68
CA LEU A 128 22.05 6.05 -14.66
C LEU A 128 21.47 7.44 -14.46
N SER A 129 20.14 7.54 -14.43
CA SER A 129 19.45 8.77 -14.09
C SER A 129 19.85 9.28 -12.69
N PRO A 130 19.85 10.60 -12.45
CA PRO A 130 20.02 11.15 -11.11
C PRO A 130 18.99 10.58 -10.14
N ARG A 131 19.37 10.51 -8.85
CA ARG A 131 18.44 10.15 -7.77
C ARG A 131 17.22 11.08 -7.79
N SER A 132 16.03 10.51 -7.77
CA SER A 132 14.77 11.27 -7.66
C SER A 132 14.47 11.59 -6.20
N ILE A 133 14.06 12.84 -5.93
CA ILE A 133 13.65 13.30 -4.60
C ILE A 133 12.22 13.84 -4.69
N PHE A 134 11.27 13.15 -4.05
CA PHE A 134 9.84 13.48 -4.10
C PHE A 134 9.53 14.98 -3.90
N SER A 135 10.11 15.63 -2.89
CA SER A 135 9.83 17.04 -2.59
C SER A 135 10.37 18.04 -3.62
N GLU A 136 11.29 17.61 -4.49
CA GLU A 136 11.80 18.41 -5.61
C GLU A 136 10.94 18.25 -6.86
N ILE A 137 10.20 17.13 -6.95
CA ILE A 137 9.36 16.76 -8.09
C ILE A 137 7.91 17.17 -7.87
N VAL A 138 7.34 16.87 -6.70
CA VAL A 138 5.93 17.11 -6.38
C VAL A 138 5.80 18.39 -5.56
N THR A 139 5.05 19.35 -6.10
CA THR A 139 4.83 20.67 -5.47
C THR A 139 3.50 20.77 -4.74
N GLY A 140 2.56 19.86 -5.01
CA GLY A 140 1.27 19.83 -4.34
C GLY A 140 0.54 18.53 -4.56
N ILE A 141 -0.21 18.11 -3.53
CA ILE A 141 -1.21 17.05 -3.63
C ILE A 141 -2.54 17.63 -3.15
N ARG A 142 -3.66 17.22 -3.76
CA ARG A 142 -5.02 17.61 -3.35
C ARG A 142 -5.96 16.44 -3.46
N ILE A 143 -6.96 16.39 -2.58
CA ILE A 143 -8.05 15.40 -2.64
C ILE A 143 -9.35 16.17 -2.92
N PRO A 144 -9.64 16.53 -4.19
CA PRO A 144 -10.80 17.36 -4.53
C PRO A 144 -12.13 16.61 -4.43
N VAL A 145 -12.10 15.27 -4.47
CA VAL A 145 -13.27 14.41 -4.41
C VAL A 145 -13.03 13.36 -3.34
N LEU A 146 -13.97 13.28 -2.41
CA LEU A 146 -14.02 12.25 -1.40
C LEU A 146 -15.49 11.99 -1.05
N GLU A 147 -16.04 10.90 -1.59
CA GLU A 147 -17.45 10.54 -1.44
C GLU A 147 -17.55 9.20 -0.73
N GLY A 148 -18.32 9.14 0.36
CA GLY A 148 -18.59 7.92 1.10
C GLY A 148 -19.76 7.13 0.52
N THR A 149 -19.70 5.81 0.65
CA THR A 149 -20.87 4.96 0.35
C THR A 149 -21.95 5.10 1.40
N ASP A 150 -21.57 5.37 2.65
CA ASP A 150 -22.45 5.61 3.80
C ASP A 150 -21.91 6.69 4.76
N GLY A 151 -22.50 6.80 5.96
CA GLY A 151 -22.14 7.80 6.96
C GLY A 151 -21.04 7.42 7.95
N ARG A 152 -20.43 6.24 7.82
CA ARG A 152 -19.30 5.84 8.69
C ARG A 152 -18.06 6.64 8.29
N VAL A 153 -17.34 7.14 9.28
CA VAL A 153 -16.11 7.93 9.09
C VAL A 153 -14.94 7.30 9.84
N SER A 154 -13.73 7.45 9.30
CA SER A 154 -12.47 7.15 10.00
C SER A 154 -12.10 8.31 10.93
N ALA A 155 -11.28 8.04 11.95
CA ALA A 155 -10.83 9.02 12.94
C ALA A 155 -9.73 9.97 12.41
N ARG A 156 -9.36 9.85 11.12
CA ARG A 156 -8.36 10.72 10.47
C ARG A 156 -8.93 12.12 10.22
N ASP A 157 -8.44 13.09 10.98
CA ASP A 157 -8.84 14.50 10.90
C ASP A 157 -7.79 15.40 10.22
N SER A 158 -6.62 14.85 9.89
CA SER A 158 -5.44 15.56 9.37
C SER A 158 -4.70 14.73 8.31
N PHE A 159 -3.91 15.39 7.44
CA PHE A 159 -3.23 14.71 6.33
C PHE A 159 -2.12 13.79 6.85
N GLU A 160 -1.47 14.20 7.93
CA GLU A 160 -0.49 13.40 8.65
C GLU A 160 -1.11 12.10 9.18
N ALA A 161 -2.38 12.13 9.62
CA ALA A 161 -3.12 10.93 9.97
C ALA A 161 -3.44 10.02 8.77
N TYR A 162 -3.50 10.55 7.53
CA TYR A 162 -3.62 9.74 6.32
C TYR A 162 -2.36 8.91 6.02
N ILE A 163 -1.18 9.37 6.42
CA ILE A 163 0.08 8.69 6.07
C ILE A 163 0.68 7.86 7.21
N ALA A 164 0.20 8.04 8.44
CA ALA A 164 0.63 7.26 9.60
C ALA A 164 0.14 5.80 9.54
N ASP A 165 0.96 4.86 10.02
CA ASP A 165 0.66 3.41 10.11
C ASP A 165 -0.37 3.06 11.21
N ALA A 166 -0.99 4.06 11.84
CA ALA A 166 -1.60 3.91 13.16
C ALA A 166 -3.00 3.24 13.21
N GLU A 167 -3.60 2.85 12.08
CA GLU A 167 -4.99 2.32 12.06
C GLU A 167 -5.13 0.89 11.53
N ILE A 168 -4.02 0.17 11.41
CA ILE A 168 -4.01 -1.17 10.80
C ILE A 168 -3.54 -2.16 11.84
N ALA A 169 -4.50 -2.73 12.57
CA ALA A 169 -4.22 -3.78 13.54
C ALA A 169 -4.20 -5.12 12.81
N ILE A 170 -3.08 -5.85 12.87
CA ILE A 170 -3.13 -7.30 12.63
C ILE A 170 -4.12 -7.87 13.67
N PRO A 171 -5.14 -8.63 13.24
CA PRO A 171 -6.03 -9.32 14.15
C PRO A 171 -5.21 -10.16 15.14
N LYS A 172 -5.34 -9.87 16.44
CA LYS A 172 -4.77 -10.72 17.48
C LYS A 172 -5.72 -11.88 17.75
N SER A 173 -5.20 -13.10 17.81
CA SER A 173 -5.97 -14.29 18.14
C SER A 173 -6.07 -14.47 19.65
N ASP A 174 -7.29 -14.69 20.16
CA ASP A 174 -7.55 -15.24 21.50
C ASP A 174 -7.60 -16.79 21.50
N LEU A 175 -7.52 -17.45 20.32
CA LEU A 175 -7.62 -18.91 20.20
C LEU A 175 -6.36 -19.66 20.66
N PHE A 176 -5.22 -18.96 20.77
CA PHE A 176 -3.98 -19.45 21.36
C PHE A 176 -3.65 -18.58 22.58
N ALA A 177 -4.19 -18.95 23.73
CA ALA A 177 -4.31 -18.14 24.95
C ALA A 177 -3.00 -17.75 25.68
N ASP A 178 -1.83 -17.76 25.02
CA ASP A 178 -0.54 -17.48 25.66
C ASP A 178 0.32 -16.40 24.96
N VAL A 179 -0.23 -15.62 24.02
CA VAL A 179 0.56 -14.59 23.31
C VAL A 179 0.22 -13.20 23.83
N THR A 180 0.79 -12.84 24.99
CA THR A 180 0.72 -11.47 25.55
C THR A 180 1.86 -10.56 25.09
N ALA A 181 2.74 -11.03 24.19
CA ALA A 181 3.81 -10.22 23.62
C ALA A 181 3.34 -9.49 22.34
N PRO A 182 3.73 -8.22 22.12
CA PRO A 182 3.63 -7.59 20.81
C PRO A 182 4.38 -8.43 19.76
N CYS A 183 3.85 -8.50 18.53
CA CYS A 183 4.52 -9.18 17.42
C CYS A 183 5.76 -8.37 17.03
N GLU A 184 6.94 -8.85 17.44
CA GLU A 184 8.28 -8.39 17.03
C GLU A 184 9.02 -9.65 16.50
N GLU A 185 9.72 -9.74 15.36
CA GLU A 185 9.94 -8.81 14.23
C GLU A 185 10.06 -9.54 12.85
N ASP A 186 10.18 -10.87 12.76
CA ASP A 186 10.55 -11.49 11.46
C ASP A 186 9.57 -12.53 10.89
N ARG A 187 8.62 -13.08 11.68
CA ARG A 187 7.73 -14.17 11.22
C ARG A 187 6.31 -14.07 11.75
N LEU A 188 5.33 -14.25 10.88
CA LEU A 188 3.90 -14.35 11.18
C LEU A 188 3.35 -15.72 10.74
N VAL A 189 2.58 -16.38 11.61
CA VAL A 189 1.87 -17.62 11.27
C VAL A 189 0.37 -17.37 11.33
N VAL A 190 -0.32 -17.63 10.22
CA VAL A 190 -1.76 -17.45 10.08
C VAL A 190 -2.44 -18.78 9.84
N ALA A 191 -3.30 -19.17 10.78
CA ALA A 191 -4.14 -20.36 10.69
C ALA A 191 -5.55 -19.95 10.24
N ALA A 192 -5.98 -20.42 9.08
CA ALA A 192 -7.37 -20.29 8.66
C ALA A 192 -7.78 -21.38 7.66
N ASP A 193 -8.97 -21.96 7.88
CA ASP A 193 -9.56 -22.99 7.02
C ASP A 193 -9.75 -22.56 5.56
N ALA A 194 -9.75 -21.26 5.30
CA ALA A 194 -9.93 -20.68 3.96
C ALA A 194 -8.62 -20.54 3.16
N ILE A 195 -7.45 -20.71 3.80
CA ILE A 195 -6.16 -20.52 3.14
C ILE A 195 -5.75 -21.84 2.46
N SER A 196 -5.72 -21.81 1.13
CA SER A 196 -5.29 -22.93 0.29
C SER A 196 -4.22 -22.44 -0.70
N GLN A 197 -3.40 -23.36 -1.24
CA GLN A 197 -2.40 -23.01 -2.25
C GLN A 197 -3.03 -22.28 -3.43
N ALA A 198 -4.15 -22.78 -3.95
CA ALA A 198 -4.85 -22.13 -5.06
C ALA A 198 -5.36 -20.71 -4.74
N ALA A 199 -5.70 -20.44 -3.48
CA ALA A 199 -6.11 -19.11 -3.05
C ALA A 199 -4.91 -18.16 -2.88
N LEU A 200 -3.76 -18.69 -2.43
CA LEU A 200 -2.50 -17.94 -2.34
C LEU A 200 -1.96 -17.61 -3.73
N ASP A 201 -1.85 -18.60 -4.63
CA ASP A 201 -1.38 -18.43 -6.01
C ASP A 201 -2.19 -17.37 -6.78
N ASP A 202 -3.48 -17.17 -6.45
CA ASP A 202 -4.34 -16.17 -7.11
C ASP A 202 -4.04 -14.72 -6.69
N VAL A 203 -3.45 -14.52 -5.52
CA VAL A 203 -3.27 -13.19 -4.90
C VAL A 203 -1.81 -12.83 -4.65
N GLU A 204 -0.91 -13.81 -4.52
CA GLU A 204 0.52 -13.62 -4.23
C GLU A 204 1.21 -12.78 -5.30
N ASP A 205 1.07 -13.16 -6.56
CA ASP A 205 1.61 -12.40 -7.70
C ASP A 205 1.16 -10.93 -7.71
N VAL A 206 -0.08 -10.67 -7.29
CA VAL A 206 -0.65 -9.32 -7.22
C VAL A 206 -0.14 -8.57 -6.01
N PHE A 207 0.03 -9.26 -4.88
CA PHE A 207 0.61 -8.74 -3.66
C PHE A 207 2.07 -8.30 -3.89
N LEU A 208 2.91 -9.16 -4.46
CA LEU A 208 4.32 -8.86 -4.72
C LEU A 208 4.48 -7.65 -5.66
N ARG A 209 3.74 -7.62 -6.77
CA ARG A 209 3.79 -6.47 -7.69
C ARG A 209 3.40 -5.14 -7.03
N ILE A 210 2.28 -5.14 -6.29
CA ILE A 210 1.83 -3.90 -5.64
C ILE A 210 2.72 -3.53 -4.45
N SER A 211 3.36 -4.49 -3.78
CA SER A 211 4.41 -4.29 -2.79
C SER A 211 5.63 -3.58 -3.40
N ASP A 212 6.15 -4.07 -4.54
CA ASP A 212 7.30 -3.50 -5.27
C ASP A 212 7.08 -2.03 -5.67
N SER A 213 5.83 -1.66 -5.96
CA SER A 213 5.46 -0.27 -6.26
C SER A 213 5.58 0.68 -5.06
N GLY A 214 5.84 0.14 -3.85
CA GLY A 214 5.95 0.88 -2.59
C GLY A 214 4.61 1.31 -2.01
N CYS A 215 3.49 0.77 -2.49
CA CYS A 215 2.15 1.19 -2.03
C CYS A 215 1.91 0.89 -0.53
N PHE A 216 2.57 -0.14 0.01
CA PHE A 216 2.41 -0.58 1.39
C PHE A 216 3.46 0.02 2.32
N ARG A 217 4.56 0.50 1.76
CA ARG A 217 5.71 0.98 2.51
C ARG A 217 5.39 2.19 3.38
N SER A 218 5.84 2.16 4.63
CA SER A 218 5.71 3.32 5.50
C SER A 218 6.54 4.50 4.99
N LEU A 219 5.95 5.70 5.02
CA LEU A 219 6.66 6.93 4.64
C LEU A 219 7.76 7.31 5.63
N SER A 220 7.78 6.75 6.85
CA SER A 220 8.91 6.96 7.76
C SER A 220 10.19 6.28 7.28
N MET A 221 10.08 5.25 6.44
CA MET A 221 11.19 4.46 5.90
C MET A 221 11.46 4.78 4.43
N ILE A 222 10.97 5.91 3.92
CA ILE A 222 11.08 6.29 2.50
C ILE A 222 12.53 6.35 1.98
N ASP A 223 13.51 6.62 2.86
CA ASP A 223 14.94 6.71 2.52
C ASP A 223 15.70 5.37 2.63
N GLU A 224 15.05 4.30 3.09
CA GLU A 224 15.67 2.98 3.30
C GLU A 224 15.51 2.11 2.04
N LEU A 225 16.16 0.95 1.95
CA LEU A 225 15.74 -0.10 1.00
C LEU A 225 14.53 -0.85 1.58
N GLY A 226 13.58 -1.26 0.74
CA GLY A 226 12.49 -2.13 1.19
C GLY A 226 12.97 -3.57 1.32
N GLY A 227 12.36 -4.33 2.22
CA GLY A 227 12.44 -5.79 2.27
C GLY A 227 11.39 -6.47 1.39
N ASP A 228 11.65 -7.74 1.04
CA ASP A 228 10.74 -8.60 0.31
C ASP A 228 10.10 -9.58 1.29
N ALA A 229 8.79 -9.47 1.53
CA ALA A 229 8.10 -10.42 2.40
C ALA A 229 8.06 -11.81 1.74
N GLU A 230 8.50 -12.84 2.46
CA GLU A 230 8.45 -14.22 1.95
C GLU A 230 7.18 -14.92 2.42
N LEU A 231 6.43 -15.53 1.50
CA LEU A 231 5.15 -16.22 1.76
C LEU A 231 5.28 -17.72 1.51
N PHE A 232 4.89 -18.56 2.47
CA PHE A 232 4.89 -20.01 2.27
C PHE A 232 3.79 -20.73 3.03
N LEU A 233 3.28 -21.82 2.43
CA LEU A 233 2.28 -22.67 3.04
C LEU A 233 2.91 -23.86 3.77
N ARG A 234 2.64 -23.97 5.06
CA ARG A 234 3.04 -25.08 5.93
C ARG A 234 1.87 -26.03 6.11
N SER A 235 2.06 -27.30 5.74
CA SER A 235 1.09 -28.36 6.03
C SER A 235 1.21 -28.82 7.48
N VAL A 236 0.11 -28.79 8.24
CA VAL A 236 0.07 -29.17 9.65
C VAL A 236 -0.59 -30.53 9.83
N LYS A 237 -0.19 -31.27 10.88
CA LYS A 237 -0.87 -32.51 11.29
C LYS A 237 -2.35 -32.22 11.56
N GLY A 238 -3.24 -32.97 10.92
CA GLY A 238 -4.68 -32.79 11.02
C GLY A 238 -5.35 -32.31 9.73
N GLY A 239 -4.58 -32.02 8.68
CA GLY A 239 -5.12 -31.67 7.36
C GLY A 239 -5.43 -30.18 7.17
N HIS A 240 -4.90 -29.33 8.05
CA HIS A 240 -4.96 -27.87 7.92
C HIS A 240 -3.65 -27.32 7.35
N SER A 241 -3.74 -26.19 6.66
CA SER A 241 -2.58 -25.42 6.17
C SER A 241 -2.46 -24.12 6.96
N GLU A 242 -1.22 -23.74 7.24
CA GLU A 242 -0.86 -22.45 7.82
C GLU A 242 -0.13 -21.62 6.74
N LEU A 243 -0.45 -20.33 6.66
CA LEU A 243 0.37 -19.37 5.93
C LEU A 243 1.43 -18.85 6.88
N VAL A 244 2.69 -18.98 6.50
CA VAL A 244 3.82 -18.40 7.19
C VAL A 244 4.34 -17.24 6.34
N ILE A 245 4.67 -16.15 7.00
CA ILE A 245 5.10 -14.90 6.37
C ILE A 245 6.35 -14.41 7.08
N ASP A 246 7.46 -14.32 6.36
CA ASP A 246 8.74 -13.84 6.88
C ASP A 246 9.07 -12.42 6.38
N ASP A 247 9.96 -11.72 7.08
CA ASP A 247 10.57 -10.43 6.71
C ASP A 247 9.57 -9.31 6.36
N TYR A 248 8.40 -9.35 6.99
CA TYR A 248 7.27 -8.49 6.64
C TYR A 248 7.28 -7.08 7.24
N GLY A 249 8.29 -6.72 8.03
CA GLY A 249 8.30 -5.47 8.81
C GLY A 249 8.03 -4.23 7.95
N ASP A 250 8.60 -4.20 6.74
CA ASP A 250 8.43 -3.10 5.79
C ASP A 250 7.08 -3.09 5.08
N GLU A 251 6.42 -4.24 5.04
CA GLU A 251 5.18 -4.49 4.31
C GLU A 251 4.01 -4.83 5.22
N TYR A 252 4.12 -4.52 6.52
CA TYR A 252 3.13 -4.83 7.55
C TYR A 252 1.70 -4.46 7.13
N TYR A 253 1.55 -3.32 6.44
CA TYR A 253 0.27 -2.89 5.89
C TYR A 253 -0.23 -3.81 4.77
N GLY A 254 0.64 -4.15 3.82
CA GLY A 254 0.33 -5.06 2.72
C GLY A 254 -0.13 -6.41 3.20
N LEU A 255 0.47 -6.93 4.28
CA LEU A 255 0.04 -8.17 4.90
C LEU A 255 -1.41 -8.13 5.35
N VAL A 256 -1.84 -7.06 6.04
CA VAL A 256 -3.23 -6.98 6.51
C VAL A 256 -4.20 -6.98 5.33
N GLU A 257 -3.85 -6.35 4.22
CA GLU A 257 -4.69 -6.34 3.01
C GLU A 257 -4.66 -7.69 2.27
N LEU A 258 -3.52 -8.39 2.25
CA LEU A 258 -3.40 -9.77 1.75
C LEU A 258 -4.28 -10.72 2.57
N LEU A 259 -4.18 -10.67 3.89
CA LEU A 259 -5.00 -11.45 4.81
C LEU A 259 -6.49 -11.10 4.68
N ASN A 260 -6.80 -9.84 4.45
CA ASN A 260 -8.16 -9.41 4.16
C ASN A 260 -8.67 -9.99 2.82
N CYS A 261 -7.83 -10.07 1.80
CA CYS A 261 -8.17 -10.71 0.53
C CYS A 261 -8.44 -12.21 0.71
N LEU A 262 -7.53 -12.93 1.36
CA LEU A 262 -7.63 -14.36 1.65
C LEU A 262 -8.85 -14.71 2.53
N SER A 263 -9.20 -13.85 3.49
CA SER A 263 -10.37 -14.02 4.36
C SER A 263 -11.69 -13.51 3.76
N SER A 264 -11.65 -12.99 2.52
CA SER A 264 -12.80 -12.37 1.86
C SER A 264 -13.44 -11.24 2.68
N GLY A 265 -12.62 -10.33 3.21
CA GLY A 265 -13.11 -9.17 3.94
C GLY A 265 -13.26 -9.36 5.45
N ARG A 266 -12.90 -10.54 5.96
CA ARG A 266 -13.12 -10.95 7.36
C ARG A 266 -11.80 -11.10 8.10
N VAL A 267 -10.85 -10.20 7.83
CA VAL A 267 -9.49 -10.26 8.40
C VAL A 267 -9.54 -10.38 9.93
N THR A 268 -10.47 -9.69 10.59
CA THR A 268 -10.68 -9.71 12.05
C THR A 268 -11.08 -11.08 12.63
N THR A 269 -11.41 -12.05 11.79
CA THR A 269 -11.77 -13.43 12.19
C THR A 269 -10.60 -14.41 12.08
N LEU A 270 -9.47 -13.98 11.53
CA LEU A 270 -8.29 -14.81 11.37
C LEU A 270 -7.59 -15.07 12.69
N SER A 271 -6.97 -16.25 12.81
CA SER A 271 -6.12 -16.61 13.94
C SER A 271 -4.66 -16.43 13.54
N VAL A 272 -3.96 -15.54 14.25
CA VAL A 272 -2.56 -15.20 14.00
C VAL A 272 -1.74 -15.48 15.26
N SER A 273 -0.55 -16.05 15.09
CA SER A 273 0.45 -16.29 16.13
C SER A 273 1.87 -16.04 15.62
N ASN A 274 2.81 -15.82 16.53
CA ASN A 274 4.24 -15.89 16.20
C ASN A 274 4.66 -17.38 16.22
N ASP A 275 5.59 -17.76 15.34
CA ASP A 275 6.25 -19.08 15.41
C ASP A 275 7.29 -19.00 16.55
N GLU A 276 7.12 -19.78 17.62
CA GLU A 276 8.19 -20.03 18.61
C GLU A 276 9.11 -21.17 18.16
#